data_AF-A0A7W1G3F9-F1
#
_entry.id   AF-A0A7W1G3F9-F1
#
_cell.length_a   1.000
_cell.length_b   1.000
_cell.length_c   1.000
_cell.angle_alpha   90.00
_cell.angle_beta   90.00
_cell.angle_gamma   90.00
#
_symmetry.space_group_name_H-M   'P 1'
#
loop_
_entity.id
_entity.type
_entity.pdbx_description
1 polymer ?
#
loop_
_entity_poly.entity_id
_entity_poly.type
_entity_poly.pdbx_seq_one_letter_code
_entity_poly.pdbx_strand_id
1 'polypeptide(L)'
;MTAIPIALVQFDAIPECAEANRAAMERLAARAVDLGARWILFHECSVCDYNPNLARFAEAVTHGPSTTRMTALAARLGCFIGFGLAEAAGGRRRPEACLVRTARIP
;
A
#
# COMPACT_ATOMS: atom_id res chain seq x y z
N MET A 1 6.03 -29.06 3.59
CA MET A 1 5.13 -27.90 3.41
C MET A 1 6.00 -26.64 3.39
N THR A 2 5.88 -25.79 2.37
CA THR A 2 6.58 -24.51 2.33
C THR A 2 5.77 -23.48 3.12
N ALA A 3 6.37 -22.89 4.16
CA ALA A 3 5.76 -21.78 4.89
C ALA A 3 5.96 -20.46 4.11
N ILE A 4 4.96 -19.58 4.12
CA ILE A 4 5.08 -18.22 3.59
C ILE A 4 5.16 -17.27 4.79
N PRO A 5 6.33 -16.66 5.08
CA PRO A 5 6.44 -15.70 6.17
C PRO A 5 5.69 -14.41 5.82
N ILE A 6 4.75 -14.02 6.69
CA ILE A 6 3.88 -12.85 6.51
C ILE A 6 4.23 -11.79 7.56
N ALA A 7 4.33 -10.53 7.13
CA ALA A 7 4.41 -9.38 8.02
C ALA A 7 3.10 -8.58 7.96
N LEU A 8 2.47 -8.40 9.11
CA LEU A 8 1.38 -7.44 9.30
C LEU A 8 2.01 -6.15 9.84
N VAL A 9 1.92 -5.08 9.07
CA VAL A 9 2.61 -3.83 9.38
C VAL A 9 1.60 -2.79 9.87
N GLN A 10 1.73 -2.47 11.15
CA GLN A 10 1.04 -1.35 11.79
C GLN A 10 2.01 -0.18 11.92
N PHE A 11 1.58 0.99 11.48
CA PHE A 11 2.31 2.25 11.65
C PHE A 11 1.31 3.40 11.72
N ASP A 12 1.76 4.53 12.27
CA ASP A 12 0.92 5.73 12.34
C ASP A 12 0.96 6.44 10.98
N ALA A 13 -0.02 6.14 10.13
CA ALA A 13 -0.26 6.91 8.92
C ALA A 13 -0.72 8.31 9.29
N ILE A 14 -0.19 9.32 8.61
CA ILE A 14 -0.52 10.72 8.86
C ILE A 14 -1.64 11.13 7.89
N PRO A 15 -2.79 11.62 8.38
CA PRO A 15 -3.87 12.11 7.51
C PRO A 15 -3.39 13.10 6.46
N GLU A 16 -3.87 12.92 5.22
CA GLU A 16 -3.60 13.80 4.07
C GLU A 16 -2.11 13.87 3.63
N CYS A 17 -1.21 13.13 4.27
CA CYS A 17 0.24 13.19 4.02
C CYS A 17 0.73 11.99 3.18
N ALA A 18 0.14 11.83 1.99
CA ALA A 18 0.32 10.63 1.18
C ALA A 18 1.77 10.26 0.88
N GLU A 19 2.61 11.26 0.63
CA GLU A 19 4.03 11.03 0.34
C GLU A 19 4.82 10.55 1.57
N ALA A 20 4.57 11.13 2.73
CA ALA A 20 5.21 10.71 3.98
C ALA A 20 4.85 9.26 4.34
N ASN A 21 3.59 8.90 4.15
CA ASN A 21 3.09 7.56 4.41
C ASN A 21 3.67 6.54 3.43
N ARG A 22 3.73 6.84 2.13
CA ARG A 22 4.41 5.97 1.14
C ARG A 22 5.88 5.76 1.49
N ALA A 23 6.58 6.81 1.90
CA ALA A 23 7.97 6.69 2.33
C ALA A 23 8.11 5.82 3.60
N ALA A 24 7.18 5.91 4.54
CA ALA A 24 7.14 5.03 5.71
C ALA A 24 6.90 3.57 5.30
N MET A 25 5.92 3.31 4.42
CA MET A 25 5.63 1.99 3.89
C MET A 25 6.85 1.38 3.17
N GLU A 26 7.58 2.15 2.37
CA GLU A 26 8.80 1.71 1.70
C GLU A 26 9.87 1.23 2.69
N ARG A 27 10.13 2.02 3.75
CA ARG A 27 11.10 1.66 4.79
C ARG A 27 10.67 0.42 5.58
N LEU A 28 9.40 0.35 5.95
CA LEU A 28 8.85 -0.76 6.74
C LEU A 28 8.79 -2.06 5.94
N ALA A 29 8.48 -1.98 4.64
CA ALA A 29 8.49 -3.14 3.76
C ALA A 29 9.91 -3.70 3.59
N ALA A 30 10.90 -2.83 3.38
CA ALA A 30 12.30 -3.25 3.33
C ALA A 30 12.72 -3.95 4.63
N ARG A 31 12.38 -3.36 5.79
CA ARG A 31 12.64 -3.96 7.09
C ARG A 31 11.96 -5.32 7.26
N ALA A 32 10.71 -5.48 6.81
CA ALA A 32 10.00 -6.75 6.89
C ALA A 32 10.69 -7.84 6.04
N VAL A 33 11.19 -7.49 4.85
CA VAL A 33 11.96 -8.42 4.01
C VAL A 33 13.29 -8.81 4.66
N ASP A 34 14.01 -7.86 5.29
CA ASP A 34 15.23 -8.13 6.06
C ASP A 34 14.97 -9.11 7.21
N LEU A 35 13.77 -9.10 7.78
CA LEU A 35 13.30 -10.02 8.82
C LEU A 35 12.75 -11.35 8.25
N GLY A 36 12.79 -11.55 6.94
CA GLY A 36 12.42 -12.80 6.27
C GLY A 36 11.00 -12.84 5.69
N ALA A 37 10.21 -11.76 5.80
CA ALA A 37 8.88 -11.71 5.23
C ALA A 37 8.91 -11.85 3.69
N ARG A 38 7.87 -12.48 3.13
CA ARG A 38 7.64 -12.56 1.68
C ARG A 38 6.25 -12.08 1.27
N TRP A 39 5.36 -11.87 2.23
CA TRP A 39 4.10 -11.18 2.04
C TRP A 39 3.94 -10.12 3.14
N ILE A 40 3.80 -8.86 2.74
CA ILE A 40 3.71 -7.71 3.62
C ILE A 40 2.32 -7.10 3.44
N LEU A 41 1.61 -6.84 4.54
CA LEU A 41 0.28 -6.26 4.53
C LEU A 41 0.26 -5.01 5.41
N PHE A 42 -0.07 -3.87 4.81
CA PHE A 42 -0.39 -2.63 5.51
C PHE A 42 -1.90 -2.53 5.74
N HIS A 43 -2.28 -1.72 6.73
CA HIS A 43 -3.68 -1.50 7.10
C HIS A 43 -4.45 -0.65 6.07
N GLU A 44 -5.75 -0.55 6.32
CA GLU A 44 -6.70 0.23 5.53
C GLU A 44 -6.29 1.70 5.44
N CYS A 45 -6.51 2.33 4.27
CA CYS A 45 -6.19 3.74 4.03
C CYS A 45 -4.74 4.16 4.33
N SER A 46 -3.79 3.23 4.46
CA SER A 46 -2.39 3.51 4.83
C SER A 46 -1.70 4.57 3.96
N VAL A 47 -2.15 4.83 2.73
CA VAL A 47 -1.65 5.93 1.91
C VAL A 47 -2.01 7.30 2.50
N CYS A 48 -3.24 7.58 2.91
CA CYS A 48 -3.66 8.94 3.30
C CYS A 48 -4.37 9.05 4.65
N ASP A 49 -4.49 7.92 5.35
CA ASP A 49 -5.31 7.70 6.53
C ASP A 49 -6.77 8.15 6.36
N TYR A 50 -7.60 7.93 7.37
CA TYR A 50 -8.96 8.46 7.41
C TYR A 50 -8.94 9.98 7.57
N ASN A 51 -9.59 10.66 6.64
CA ASN A 51 -9.70 12.12 6.65
C ASN A 51 -11.00 12.58 5.94
N PRO A 52 -11.51 13.80 6.22
CA PRO A 52 -12.72 14.31 5.57
C PRO A 52 -12.59 14.50 4.04
N ASN A 53 -11.36 14.56 3.52
CA ASN A 53 -11.04 14.91 2.14
C ASN A 53 -10.59 13.70 1.30
N LEU A 54 -10.98 12.47 1.66
CA LEU A 54 -10.55 11.22 0.98
C LEU A 54 -10.62 11.28 -0.55
N ALA A 55 -11.67 11.92 -1.08
CA ALA A 55 -11.83 12.17 -2.49
C ALA A 55 -10.59 12.82 -3.13
N ARG A 56 -9.99 13.84 -2.49
CA ARG A 56 -8.78 14.54 -2.98
C ARG A 56 -7.58 13.61 -3.13
N PHE A 57 -7.49 12.60 -2.29
CA PHE A 57 -6.39 11.64 -2.23
C PHE A 57 -6.69 10.33 -2.96
N ALA A 58 -7.87 10.23 -3.58
CA ALA A 58 -8.25 9.04 -4.34
C ALA A 58 -7.40 8.89 -5.60
N GLU A 59 -6.91 7.68 -5.84
CA GLU A 59 -6.02 7.32 -6.94
C GLU A 59 -6.62 6.22 -7.81
N ALA A 60 -6.22 6.18 -9.09
CA ALA A 60 -6.55 5.04 -9.93
C ALA A 60 -5.85 3.77 -9.41
N VAL A 61 -6.59 2.68 -9.24
CA VAL A 61 -6.03 1.44 -8.69
C VAL A 61 -4.89 0.84 -9.51
N THR A 62 -4.95 0.90 -10.85
CA THR A 62 -3.95 0.23 -11.72
C THR A 62 -2.74 1.09 -12.04
N HIS A 63 -2.92 2.40 -12.14
CA HIS A 63 -1.89 3.32 -12.64
C HIS A 63 -1.70 4.55 -11.74
N GLY A 64 -2.28 4.54 -10.54
CA GLY A 64 -2.07 5.57 -9.54
C GLY A 64 -0.67 5.53 -8.94
N PRO A 65 -0.20 6.65 -8.37
CA PRO A 65 1.17 6.78 -7.87
C PRO A 65 1.50 5.75 -6.79
N SER A 66 0.57 5.42 -5.89
CA SER A 66 0.77 4.43 -4.83
C SER A 66 0.92 3.02 -5.40
N THR A 67 0.05 2.60 -6.31
CA THR A 67 0.17 1.29 -6.98
C THR A 67 1.47 1.17 -7.77
N THR A 68 1.85 2.20 -8.53
CA THR A 68 3.09 2.19 -9.30
C THR A 68 4.31 2.01 -8.39
N ARG A 69 4.39 2.79 -7.30
CA ARG A 69 5.51 2.69 -6.34
C ARG A 69 5.55 1.37 -5.61
N MET A 70 4.44 0.91 -5.06
CA MET A 70 4.39 -0.38 -4.35
C MET A 70 4.67 -1.55 -5.29
N THR A 71 4.29 -1.45 -6.56
CA THR A 71 4.63 -2.45 -7.58
C THR A 71 6.12 -2.52 -7.85
N ALA A 72 6.77 -1.36 -8.08
CA ALA A 72 8.20 -1.30 -8.28
C ALA A 72 8.98 -1.77 -7.03
N LEU A 73 8.51 -1.40 -5.84
CA LEU A 73 9.08 -1.83 -4.57
C LEU A 73 8.99 -3.34 -4.38
N ALA A 74 7.81 -3.92 -4.58
CA ALA A 74 7.59 -5.36 -4.44
C ALA A 74 8.47 -6.18 -5.40
N ALA A 75 8.61 -5.71 -6.65
CA ALA A 75 9.52 -6.30 -7.63
C ALA A 75 10.99 -6.21 -7.17
N ARG A 76 11.44 -5.03 -6.73
CA ARG A 76 12.80 -4.82 -6.22
C ARG A 76 13.13 -5.67 -4.99
N LEU A 77 12.15 -5.88 -4.11
CA LEU A 77 12.31 -6.63 -2.87
C LEU A 77 12.00 -8.14 -3.01
N GLY A 78 11.47 -8.58 -4.15
CA GLY A 78 11.10 -9.98 -4.37
C GLY A 78 10.00 -10.49 -3.42
N CYS A 79 9.00 -9.65 -3.11
CA CYS A 79 7.92 -9.97 -2.17
C CYS A 79 6.54 -9.59 -2.73
N PHE A 80 5.48 -9.93 -2.00
CA PHE A 80 4.15 -9.36 -2.21
C PHE A 80 3.91 -8.24 -1.21
N ILE A 81 3.33 -7.13 -1.66
CA ILE A 81 2.92 -6.02 -0.79
C ILE A 81 1.44 -5.76 -1.02
N GLY A 82 0.64 -5.76 0.04
CA GLY A 82 -0.74 -5.29 0.07
C GLY A 82 -0.85 -4.04 0.94
N PHE A 83 -1.64 -3.08 0.51
CA PHE A 83 -1.75 -1.78 1.17
C PHE A 83 -3.11 -1.13 0.89
N GLY A 84 -3.42 -0.05 1.62
CA GLY A 84 -4.69 0.64 1.52
C GLY A 84 -4.61 2.01 0.84
N LEU A 85 -5.50 2.26 -0.11
CA LEU A 85 -5.62 3.51 -0.85
C LEU A 85 -7.09 3.83 -1.12
N ALA A 86 -7.45 5.11 -1.24
CA ALA A 86 -8.79 5.51 -1.71
C ALA A 86 -8.87 5.41 -3.24
N GLU A 87 -9.91 4.80 -3.81
CA GLU A 87 -10.01 4.55 -5.26
C GLU A 87 -10.74 5.66 -6.02
N ALA A 88 -10.16 6.06 -7.15
CA ALA A 88 -10.82 6.81 -8.22
C ALA A 88 -11.11 5.86 -9.41
N ALA A 89 -12.37 5.46 -9.59
CA ALA A 89 -12.80 4.56 -10.66
C ALA A 89 -13.99 5.11 -11.45
N GLY A 90 -13.85 5.20 -12.78
CA GLY A 90 -14.97 5.50 -13.70
C GLY A 90 -15.68 6.84 -13.42
N GLY A 91 -14.94 7.89 -13.07
CA GLY A 91 -15.49 9.20 -12.72
C GLY A 91 -16.13 9.27 -11.32
N ARG A 92 -16.17 8.16 -10.58
CA ARG A 92 -16.61 8.12 -9.18
C ARG A 92 -15.40 7.98 -8.26
N ARG A 93 -15.30 8.88 -7.29
CA ARG A 93 -14.37 8.74 -6.17
C ARG A 93 -15.10 7.90 -5.13
N ARG A 94 -14.63 6.68 -4.88
CA ARG A 94 -15.20 5.83 -3.82
C ARG A 94 -14.38 6.12 -2.57
N PRO A 95 -14.95 6.83 -1.57
CA PRO A 95 -14.23 7.08 -0.33
C PRO A 95 -13.91 5.79 0.44
N GLU A 96 -14.55 4.67 0.09
CA GLU A 96 -14.56 3.43 0.87
C GLU A 96 -13.82 2.25 0.23
N ALA A 97 -13.28 2.40 -0.99
CA ALA A 97 -12.63 1.27 -1.66
C ALA A 97 -11.14 1.25 -1.32
N CYS A 98 -10.83 0.76 -0.11
CA CYS A 98 -9.49 0.35 0.26
C CYS A 98 -9.13 -0.97 -0.42
N LEU A 99 -8.48 -0.90 -1.58
CA LEU A 99 -8.07 -2.09 -2.30
C LEU A 99 -6.69 -2.58 -1.85
N VAL A 100 -6.64 -3.74 -1.19
CA VAL A 100 -5.40 -4.49 -0.97
C VAL A 100 -4.95 -5.08 -2.31
N ARG A 101 -4.10 -4.34 -3.02
CA ARG A 101 -3.48 -4.83 -4.25
C ARG A 101 -2.17 -5.52 -3.91
N THR A 102 -2.10 -6.83 -4.16
CA THR A 102 -0.84 -7.58 -4.11
C THR A 102 -0.01 -7.27 -5.35
N ALA A 103 1.08 -6.54 -5.16
CA ALA A 103 2.08 -6.43 -6.21
C ALA A 103 2.91 -7.72 -6.28
N ARG A 104 2.63 -8.57 -7.27
CA ARG A 104 3.60 -9.47 -7.87
C ARG A 104 3.11 -9.80 -9.27
N ILE A 105 3.80 -9.32 -10.29
CA ILE A 105 3.44 -9.57 -11.67
C ILE A 105 4.73 -9.97 -12.41
N PRO A 106 4.68 -11.05 -13.21
CA PRO A 106 5.79 -11.87 -13.73
C PRO A 106 6.99 -11.12 -14.33
#